data_AF-A0A9Q9MC26-F1
#
_entry.id   AF-A0A9Q9MC26-F1
#
_cell.length_a   1.000
_cell.length_b   1.000
_cell.length_c   1.000
_cell.angle_alpha   90.00
_cell.angle_beta   90.00
_cell.angle_gamma   90.00
#
_symmetry.space_group_name_H-M   'P 1'
#
loop_
_entity.id
_entity.type
_entity.pdbx_description
1 polymer ?
#
loop_
_entity_poly.entity_id
_entity_poly.type
_entity_poly.pdbx_seq_one_letter_code
_entity_poly.pdbx_strand_id
1 'polypeptide(L)'
;MTVFPDVQTADHHILVAGRPAFTWFESGQVHVGSEGVPPEGARAVLFPGSDKLTGVIPVSAVLSESAIEQVVILGGLTAVPEMLIDTGDFVRPIWRAGTLTLVTQFARGGVLVPFESAAQIPCCGSH
;
A
#
# COMPACT_ATOMS: atom_id res chain seq x y z
N MET A 1 -1.70 -1.97 25.26
CA MET A 1 -2.05 -0.56 25.00
C MET A 1 -0.81 0.07 24.41
N THR A 2 -0.62 -0.08 23.10
CA THR A 2 0.56 0.40 22.40
C THR A 2 0.49 1.91 22.36
N VAL A 3 1.44 2.58 23.00
CA VAL A 3 1.57 4.03 22.95
C VAL A 3 2.10 4.37 21.57
N PHE A 4 1.28 5.01 20.75
CA PHE A 4 1.74 5.56 19.49
C PHE A 4 2.75 6.67 19.81
N PRO A 5 3.95 6.68 19.20
CA PRO A 5 4.83 7.85 19.28
C PRO A 5 4.08 9.09 18.78
N ASP A 6 4.59 10.29 19.09
CA ASP A 6 4.00 11.57 18.67
C ASP A 6 3.99 11.69 17.13
N VAL A 7 2.99 11.07 16.50
CA VAL A 7 2.74 11.10 15.07
C VAL A 7 2.01 12.40 14.80
N GLN A 8 2.77 13.41 14.35
CA GLN A 8 2.15 14.65 13.91
C GLN A 8 1.54 14.43 12.53
N THR A 9 0.21 14.62 12.44
CA THR A 9 -0.54 14.65 11.18
C THR A 9 -0.29 16.00 10.51
N ALA A 10 0.89 16.21 9.95
CA ALA A 10 1.13 17.40 9.13
C ALA A 10 0.58 17.13 7.72
N ASP A 11 -0.66 17.57 7.49
CA ASP A 11 -1.31 17.76 6.17
C ASP A 11 -1.13 16.65 5.11
N HIS A 12 -1.36 15.39 5.53
CA HIS A 12 -1.34 14.14 4.73
C HIS A 12 0.00 13.38 4.66
N HIS A 13 1.03 13.78 5.41
CA HIS A 13 2.29 13.03 5.51
C HIS A 13 2.51 12.54 6.94
N ILE A 14 2.58 11.22 7.14
CA ILE A 14 2.92 10.65 8.45
C ILE A 14 4.43 10.79 8.64
N LEU A 15 4.84 11.56 9.64
CA LEU A 15 6.23 11.76 10.00
C LEU A 15 6.49 11.25 11.42
N VAL A 16 7.65 10.64 11.64
CA VAL A 16 8.20 10.38 12.98
C VAL A 16 9.57 11.01 13.04
N ALA A 17 9.77 11.96 13.96
CA ALA A 17 10.97 12.79 14.07
C ALA A 17 11.35 13.51 12.75
N GLY A 18 10.35 13.96 11.98
CA GLY A 18 10.55 14.68 10.71
C GLY A 18 10.95 13.81 9.50
N ARG A 19 11.03 12.48 9.67
CA ARG A 19 11.28 11.52 8.58
C ARG A 19 9.97 10.87 8.13
N PRO A 20 9.81 10.52 6.84
CA PRO A 20 8.65 9.76 6.37
C PRO A 20 8.51 8.49 7.19
N ALA A 21 7.38 8.37 7.87
CA ALA A 21 7.07 7.23 8.69
C ALA A 21 6.11 6.32 7.95
N PHE A 22 6.30 5.03 8.18
CA PHE A 22 5.41 3.99 7.69
C PHE A 22 4.70 3.37 8.87
N THR A 23 3.41 3.09 8.69
CA THR A 23 2.67 2.22 9.60
C THR A 23 2.49 0.89 8.89
N TRP A 24 2.96 -0.20 9.48
CA TRP A 24 2.80 -1.53 8.90
C TRP A 24 2.25 -2.55 9.88
N PHE A 25 1.69 -3.63 9.33
CA PHE A 25 1.21 -4.77 10.09
C PHE A 25 2.15 -5.96 9.92
N GLU A 26 2.55 -6.56 11.03
CA GLU A 26 3.39 -7.75 11.10
C GLU A 26 2.94 -8.63 12.26
N SER A 27 2.74 -9.93 12.00
CA SER A 27 2.48 -10.93 13.05
C SER A 27 1.39 -10.57 14.09
N GLY A 28 0.33 -9.85 13.68
CA GLY A 28 -0.74 -9.43 14.60
C GLY A 28 -0.51 -8.08 15.29
N GLN A 29 0.62 -7.42 15.05
CA GLN A 29 1.00 -6.17 15.68
C GLN A 29 1.12 -5.04 14.65
N VAL A 30 0.77 -3.83 15.10
CA VAL A 30 0.95 -2.60 14.32
C VAL A 30 2.25 -1.95 14.75
N HIS A 31 3.11 -1.66 13.79
CA HIS A 31 4.39 -1.01 13.98
C HIS A 31 4.37 0.37 13.30
N VAL A 32 5.04 1.34 13.92
CA VAL A 32 5.28 2.68 13.38
C VAL A 32 6.77 2.94 13.47
N GLY A 33 7.41 3.28 12.35
CA GLY A 33 8.86 3.51 12.34
C GLY A 33 9.29 4.58 11.34
N SER A 34 10.40 5.25 11.67
CA SER A 34 11.13 6.19 10.82
C SER A 34 12.57 5.76 10.51
N GLU A 35 13.05 4.67 11.11
CA GLU A 35 14.42 4.19 10.96
C GLU A 35 14.44 2.70 10.59
N GLY A 36 15.22 2.37 9.54
CA GLY A 36 15.31 1.02 8.98
C GLY A 36 14.25 0.71 7.93
N VAL A 37 14.54 -0.28 7.07
CA VAL A 37 13.57 -0.81 6.11
C VAL A 37 12.69 -1.83 6.85
N PRO A 38 11.35 -1.73 6.78
CA PRO A 38 10.45 -2.75 7.32
C PRO A 38 10.80 -4.16 6.82
N PRO A 39 10.50 -5.21 7.59
CA PRO A 39 10.87 -6.57 7.24
C PRO A 39 10.18 -7.06 5.97
N GLU A 40 10.79 -8.04 5.32
CA GLU A 40 10.24 -8.70 4.14
C GLU A 40 8.81 -9.20 4.41
N GLY A 41 7.87 -8.85 3.53
CA GLY A 41 6.46 -9.23 3.65
C GLY A 41 5.63 -8.37 4.60
N ALA A 42 6.21 -7.38 5.28
CA ALA A 42 5.45 -6.37 6.02
C ALA A 42 4.44 -5.67 5.09
N ARG A 43 3.27 -5.30 5.62
CA ARG A 43 2.18 -4.66 4.86
C ARG A 43 2.02 -3.21 5.25
N ALA A 44 2.11 -2.28 4.31
CA ALA A 44 1.89 -0.87 4.60
C ALA A 44 0.40 -0.61 4.77
N VAL A 45 0.05 -0.02 5.91
CA VAL A 45 -1.30 0.47 6.21
C VAL A 45 -1.40 1.94 5.88
N LEU A 46 -0.36 2.72 6.21
CA LEU A 46 -0.24 4.13 5.89
C LEU A 46 1.19 4.42 5.43
N PHE A 47 1.30 5.21 4.36
CA PHE A 47 2.56 5.56 3.71
C PHE A 47 2.39 6.88 2.95
N PRO A 48 3.48 7.63 2.67
CA PRO A 48 3.38 8.88 1.94
C PRO A 48 2.65 8.74 0.59
N GLY A 49 1.69 9.63 0.34
CA GLY A 49 0.89 9.67 -0.90
C GLY A 49 -0.22 8.64 -1.00
N SER A 50 -0.51 7.85 0.06
CA SER A 50 -1.60 6.87 0.05
C SER A 50 -2.98 7.50 -0.17
N ASP A 51 -3.16 8.76 0.24
CA ASP A 51 -4.37 9.57 0.07
C ASP A 51 -4.68 9.93 -1.39
N LYS A 52 -3.67 9.88 -2.26
CA LYS A 52 -3.82 10.16 -3.71
C LYS A 52 -4.17 8.92 -4.52
N LEU A 53 -4.07 7.73 -3.93
CA LEU A 53 -4.29 6.45 -4.61
C LEU A 53 -5.77 6.06 -4.60
N THR A 54 -6.60 6.89 -5.24
CA THR A 54 -8.05 6.74 -5.31
C THR A 54 -8.54 6.65 -6.75
N GLY A 55 -9.60 5.87 -7.00
CA GLY A 55 -10.18 5.64 -8.31
C GLY A 55 -9.27 4.88 -9.28
N VAL A 56 -9.41 5.19 -10.58
CA VAL A 56 -8.63 4.58 -11.66
C VAL A 56 -7.49 5.52 -12.07
N ILE A 57 -6.25 5.10 -11.83
CA ILE A 57 -5.04 5.90 -12.06
C ILE A 57 -3.97 5.09 -12.81
N PRO A 58 -3.08 5.74 -13.58
CA PRO A 58 -2.00 5.02 -14.25
C PRO A 58 -0.90 4.60 -13.27
N VAL A 59 -0.16 3.54 -13.61
CA VAL A 59 1.02 3.08 -12.86
C VAL A 59 2.02 4.21 -12.65
N SER A 60 2.21 5.08 -13.64
CA SER A 60 3.06 6.27 -13.52
C SER A 60 2.68 7.16 -12.32
N ALA A 61 1.40 7.45 -12.13
CA ALA A 61 0.92 8.27 -11.01
C ALA A 61 1.17 7.58 -9.66
N VAL A 62 0.95 6.26 -9.58
CA VAL A 62 1.24 5.48 -8.37
C VAL A 62 2.72 5.63 -7.95
N LEU A 63 3.63 5.52 -8.91
CA LEU A 63 5.08 5.59 -8.67
C LEU A 63 5.57 7.02 -8.40
N SER A 64 4.96 8.04 -9.01
CA SER A 64 5.40 9.43 -8.84
C SER A 64 4.78 10.14 -7.64
N GLU A 65 3.59 9.72 -7.21
CA GLU A 65 2.79 10.45 -6.22
C GLU A 65 2.75 9.76 -4.84
N SER A 66 3.30 8.55 -4.73
CA SER A 66 3.34 7.78 -3.49
C SER A 66 4.72 7.22 -3.18
N ALA A 67 4.87 6.67 -1.98
CA ALA A 67 6.08 5.95 -1.57
C ALA A 67 6.24 4.55 -2.20
N ILE A 68 5.31 4.12 -3.07
CA ILE A 68 5.42 2.85 -3.78
C ILE A 68 6.52 2.98 -4.85
N GLU A 69 7.51 2.09 -4.78
CA GLU A 69 8.67 2.10 -5.67
C GLU A 69 8.49 1.13 -6.85
N GLN A 70 7.63 0.13 -6.69
CA GLN A 70 7.42 -0.89 -7.71
C GLN A 70 5.97 -1.34 -7.77
N VAL A 71 5.46 -1.52 -8.99
CA VAL A 71 4.18 -2.19 -9.24
C VAL A 71 4.45 -3.49 -10.00
N VAL A 72 4.00 -4.61 -9.42
CA VAL A 72 4.13 -5.94 -10.02
C VAL A 72 2.78 -6.58 -10.22
N ILE A 73 2.61 -7.26 -11.33
CA ILE A 73 1.46 -8.11 -11.63
C ILE A 73 1.74 -9.49 -11.04
N LEU A 74 0.73 -10.08 -10.38
CA LEU A 74 0.78 -11.43 -9.82
C LEU A 74 1.33 -12.40 -10.88
N GLY A 75 2.34 -13.18 -10.49
CA GLY A 75 3.15 -13.98 -11.42
C GLY A 75 4.53 -13.37 -11.75
N GLY A 76 4.82 -12.15 -11.26
CA GLY A 76 6.17 -11.56 -11.25
C GLY A 76 6.48 -10.62 -12.42
N LEU A 77 5.48 -10.25 -13.23
CA LEU A 77 5.67 -9.25 -14.28
C LEU A 77 5.67 -7.85 -13.69
N THR A 78 6.48 -6.94 -14.23
CA THR A 78 6.42 -5.52 -13.85
C THR A 78 5.35 -4.82 -14.67
N ALA A 79 4.51 -4.01 -14.02
CA ALA A 79 3.50 -3.21 -14.72
C ALA A 79 4.19 -2.03 -15.44
N VAL A 80 3.72 -1.70 -16.64
CA VAL A 80 4.26 -0.55 -17.40
C VAL A 80 3.54 0.75 -17.03
N PRO A 81 4.18 1.92 -17.15
CA PRO A 81 3.65 3.20 -16.66
C PRO A 81 2.26 3.61 -17.18
N GLU A 82 1.88 3.13 -18.35
CA GLU A 82 0.61 3.45 -19.04
C GLU A 82 -0.54 2.53 -18.64
N MET A 83 -0.26 1.40 -17.97
CA MET A 83 -1.32 0.51 -17.47
C MET A 83 -2.14 1.26 -16.42
N LEU A 84 -3.46 1.07 -16.49
CA LEU A 84 -4.39 1.61 -15.52
C LEU A 84 -4.58 0.64 -14.36
N ILE A 85 -4.65 1.18 -13.14
CA ILE A 85 -4.99 0.48 -11.92
C ILE A 85 -6.28 1.08 -11.38
N ASP A 86 -7.31 0.25 -11.25
CA ASP A 86 -8.47 0.55 -10.41
C ASP A 86 -8.10 0.20 -8.97
N THR A 87 -7.88 1.23 -8.16
CA THR A 87 -7.40 1.09 -6.77
C THR A 87 -8.49 0.56 -5.83
N GLY A 88 -9.77 0.63 -6.21
CA GLY A 88 -10.89 0.36 -5.30
C GLY A 88 -10.83 1.18 -4.00
N ASP A 89 -10.13 2.31 -4.02
CA ASP A 89 -9.79 3.16 -2.88
C ASP A 89 -9.14 2.40 -1.70
N PHE A 90 -8.48 1.27 -2.00
CA PHE A 90 -7.85 0.40 -1.03
C PHE A 90 -6.53 -0.17 -1.57
N VAL A 91 -5.42 0.37 -1.06
CA VAL A 91 -4.07 -0.02 -1.48
C VAL A 91 -3.27 -0.52 -0.28
N ARG A 92 -2.79 -1.76 -0.39
CA ARG A 92 -1.94 -2.44 0.62
C ARG A 92 -0.65 -2.94 -0.04
N PRO A 93 0.35 -2.08 -0.23
CA PRO A 93 1.64 -2.50 -0.75
C PRO A 93 2.43 -3.24 0.36
N ILE A 94 3.42 -4.02 -0.07
CA ILE A 94 4.24 -4.86 0.81
C ILE A 94 5.72 -4.58 0.60
N TRP A 95 6.52 -4.73 1.65
CA TRP A 95 7.97 -4.70 1.51
C TRP A 95 8.45 -5.98 0.84
N ARG A 96 9.10 -5.84 -0.32
CA ARG A 96 9.75 -6.93 -1.06
C ARG A 96 11.13 -6.51 -1.51
N ALA A 97 12.13 -7.32 -1.17
CA ALA A 97 13.53 -7.04 -1.47
C ALA A 97 13.95 -5.60 -1.06
N GLY A 98 13.39 -5.12 0.05
CA GLY A 98 13.64 -3.79 0.60
C GLY A 98 12.91 -2.63 -0.07
N THR A 99 12.04 -2.87 -1.06
CA THR A 99 11.25 -1.84 -1.75
C THR A 99 9.78 -1.96 -1.39
N LEU A 100 9.07 -0.82 -1.35
CA LEU A 100 7.62 -0.84 -1.17
C LEU A 100 6.93 -1.19 -2.49
N THR A 101 6.45 -2.43 -2.61
CA THR A 101 5.90 -3.02 -3.83
C THR A 101 4.38 -3.16 -3.75
N LEU A 102 3.65 -2.59 -4.71
CA LEU A 102 2.24 -2.88 -4.93
C LEU A 102 2.09 -4.12 -5.82
N VAL A 103 1.46 -5.16 -5.29
CA VAL A 103 1.09 -6.36 -6.06
C VAL A 103 -0.32 -6.15 -6.62
N THR A 104 -0.46 -6.30 -7.93
CA THR A 104 -1.72 -6.18 -8.67
C THR A 104 -2.04 -7.48 -9.39
N GLN A 105 -3.25 -7.57 -9.93
CA GLN A 105 -3.68 -8.63 -10.85
C GLN A 105 -4.57 -8.04 -11.93
N PHE A 106 -4.74 -8.74 -13.05
CA PHE A 106 -5.69 -8.30 -14.07
C PHE A 106 -7.13 -8.53 -13.60
N ALA A 107 -7.96 -7.50 -13.73
CA ALA A 107 -9.41 -7.61 -13.66
C ALA A 107 -10.01 -7.73 -15.08
N ARG A 108 -11.34 -7.93 -15.13
CA ARG A 108 -12.07 -7.94 -16.40
C ARG A 108 -11.92 -6.56 -17.07
N GLY A 109 -11.63 -6.56 -18.37
CA GLY A 109 -11.45 -5.32 -19.15
C GLY A 109 -10.00 -4.84 -19.25
N GLY A 110 -9.03 -5.62 -18.75
CA GLY A 110 -7.59 -5.33 -18.95
C GLY A 110 -7.03 -4.26 -18.02
N VAL A 111 -7.81 -3.79 -17.05
CA VAL A 111 -7.34 -2.93 -15.96
C VAL A 111 -6.68 -3.79 -14.87
N LEU A 112 -5.67 -3.24 -14.22
CA LEU A 112 -5.08 -3.83 -13.03
C LEU A 112 -5.93 -3.48 -11.80
N VAL A 113 -5.96 -4.37 -10.81
CA VAL A 113 -6.50 -4.10 -9.47
C VAL A 113 -5.49 -4.53 -8.42
N PRO A 114 -5.42 -3.89 -7.25
CA PRO A 114 -4.65 -4.41 -6.11
C PRO A 114 -5.01 -5.88 -5.83
N PHE A 115 -4.00 -6.70 -5.54
CA PHE A 115 -4.19 -8.11 -5.20
C PHE A 115 -5.00 -8.28 -3.90
N GLU A 116 -4.79 -7.37 -2.94
CA GLU A 116 -5.60 -7.31 -1.72
C GLU A 116 -6.86 -6.47 -1.96
N SER A 117 -8.01 -7.02 -1.59
CA SER A 117 -9.29 -6.30 -1.68
C SER A 117 -9.76 -5.82 -0.30
N ALA A 118 -10.40 -4.64 -0.25
CA ALA A 118 -11.11 -4.16 0.95
C ALA A 118 -12.31 -5.04 1.31
N ALA A 119 -12.92 -5.68 0.31
CA ALA A 119 -14.10 -6.49 0.50
C ALA A 119 -13.80 -7.68 1.40
N GLN A 120 -14.33 -7.65 2.62
CA GLN A 120 -14.50 -8.87 3.38
C GLN A 120 -15.61 -9.67 2.69
N ILE A 121 -15.30 -10.86 2.18
CA ILE A 121 -16.34 -11.83 1.82
C ILE A 121 -17.19 -11.99 3.09
N PRO A 122 -18.52 -11.79 3.05
CA PRO A 122 -19.34 -11.97 4.23
C PRO A 122 -19.08 -13.35 4.82
N CYS A 123 -18.41 -13.40 5.96
CA CYS A 123 -18.26 -14.63 6.71
C CYS A 123 -19.57 -14.87 7.44
N CYS A 124 -20.40 -15.75 6.85
CA CYS A 124 -21.60 -16.33 7.45
C CYS A 124 -22.77 -15.35 7.65
N GLY A 125 -23.76 -15.38 6.76
CA GLY A 125 -24.97 -14.55 6.88
C GLY A 125 -26.17 -15.07 6.10
N SER A 126 -26.52 -16.36 6.29
CA SER A 126 -27.86 -16.94 6.02
C SER A 126 -27.89 -18.37 6.58
N HIS A 127 -28.14 -18.52 7.87
CA HIS A 127 -28.53 -19.78 8.49
C HIS A 127 -29.59 -19.51 9.55
#